data_AF-X2FJZ9-F1
#
_entry.id   AF-X2FJZ9-F1
#
_cell.length_a   1.000
_cell.length_b   1.000
_cell.length_c   1.000
_cell.angle_alpha   90.00
_cell.angle_beta   90.00
_cell.angle_gamma   90.00
#
_symmetry.space_group_name_H-M   'P 1'
#
loop_
_entity.id
_entity.type
_entity.pdbx_description
1 polymer ?
#
loop_
_entity_poly.entity_id
_entity_poly.type
_entity_poly.pdbx_seq_one_letter_code
_entity_poly.pdbx_strand_id
1 'polypeptide(L)'
;TDRPLVAENVAAEPAFSAADLEVLGASDNMPVSFIGVPIRIDPKVVGTLTLDRVCDERSSLRLDYDARLLTMIANLVGQTVRLHRLFACDRERLMVEKDRLQKQLFEFRQPVRERKKVPVHGIIGDSPALRGLLEKIAVVAKSNSTVLLRGESGTGKELVAKAIHESSSRAKRPFIKLNCAALPETVLESELFG
;
A
#
# COMPACT_ATOMS: atom_id res chain seq x y z
N THR A 1 -8.53 -37.46 10.95
CA THR A 1 -7.89 -37.73 12.26
C THR A 1 -6.94 -36.59 12.59
N ASP A 2 -6.65 -36.34 13.88
CA ASP A 2 -5.69 -35.31 14.28
C ASP A 2 -4.27 -35.86 14.51
N ARG A 3 -3.96 -37.03 13.95
CA ARG A 3 -2.64 -37.67 14.09
C ARG A 3 -2.12 -38.04 12.70
N PRO A 4 -0.79 -38.03 12.52
CA PRO A 4 -0.17 -38.65 11.36
C PRO A 4 -0.69 -40.07 11.16
N LEU A 5 -1.00 -40.41 9.91
CA LEU A 5 -1.27 -41.76 9.46
C LEU A 5 -0.05 -42.23 8.68
N VAL A 6 0.54 -43.35 9.09
CA VAL A 6 1.67 -43.98 8.41
C VAL A 6 1.25 -45.41 8.11
N ALA A 7 1.29 -45.77 6.83
CA ALA A 7 1.00 -47.11 6.34
C ALA A 7 2.20 -47.59 5.54
N GLU A 8 2.83 -48.69 5.98
CA GLU A 8 3.93 -49.33 5.24
C GLU A 8 3.43 -49.93 3.92
N ASN A 9 2.24 -50.51 3.95
CA ASN A 9 1.56 -51.02 2.77
C ASN A 9 0.08 -50.63 2.84
N VAL A 10 -0.36 -49.76 1.93
CA VAL A 10 -1.77 -49.30 1.86
C VAL A 10 -2.75 -50.44 1.58
N ALA A 11 -2.33 -51.51 0.89
CA ALA A 11 -3.19 -52.67 0.61
C ALA A 11 -3.45 -53.53 1.86
N ALA A 12 -2.58 -53.43 2.87
CA ALA A 12 -2.74 -54.14 4.14
C ALA A 12 -3.54 -53.32 5.17
N GLU A 13 -3.73 -52.02 4.95
CA GLU A 13 -4.37 -51.15 5.93
C GLU A 13 -5.88 -50.97 5.71
N PRO A 14 -6.72 -51.21 6.75
CA PRO A 14 -8.17 -51.12 6.64
C PRO A 14 -8.69 -49.68 6.47
N ALA A 15 -7.82 -48.68 6.60
CA ALA A 15 -8.15 -47.28 6.41
C ALA A 15 -8.30 -46.88 4.93
N PHE A 16 -7.84 -47.70 3.99
CA PHE A 16 -7.87 -47.44 2.55
C PHE A 16 -8.95 -48.29 1.87
N SER A 17 -9.73 -47.67 1.00
CA SER A 17 -10.73 -48.35 0.18
C SER A 17 -10.13 -48.85 -1.13
N ALA A 18 -10.85 -49.74 -1.84
CA ALA A 18 -10.43 -50.22 -3.16
C ALA A 18 -10.22 -49.08 -4.18
N ALA A 19 -11.00 -48.00 -4.08
CA ALA A 19 -10.83 -46.81 -4.91
C ALA A 19 -9.53 -46.06 -4.58
N ASP A 20 -9.13 -46.03 -3.31
CA ASP A 20 -7.88 -45.38 -2.90
C ASP A 20 -6.66 -46.17 -3.40
N LEU A 21 -6.75 -47.50 -3.42
CA LEU A 21 -5.70 -48.37 -3.97
C LEU A 21 -5.49 -48.16 -5.47
N GLU A 22 -6.57 -48.00 -6.25
CA GLU A 22 -6.49 -47.67 -7.67
C GLU A 22 -5.84 -46.30 -7.91
N VAL A 23 -6.23 -45.28 -7.12
CA VAL A 23 -5.66 -43.92 -7.23
C VAL A 23 -4.18 -43.89 -6.88
N LEU A 24 -3.77 -44.66 -5.87
CA LEU A 24 -2.38 -44.77 -5.43
C LEU A 24 -1.55 -45.75 -6.28
N GLY A 25 -2.17 -46.48 -7.21
CA GLY A 25 -1.50 -47.48 -8.04
C GLY A 25 -0.99 -48.69 -7.25
N ALA A 26 -1.59 -48.97 -6.09
CA ALA A 26 -1.18 -50.06 -5.22
C ALA A 26 -1.77 -51.40 -5.72
N SER A 27 -0.93 -52.43 -5.82
CA SER A 27 -1.34 -53.79 -6.15
C SER A 27 -0.50 -54.82 -5.38
N ASP A 28 -0.90 -56.09 -5.38
CA ASP A 28 -0.17 -57.16 -4.66
C ASP A 28 1.31 -57.26 -5.05
N ASN A 29 1.65 -56.87 -6.29
CA ASN A 29 3.01 -56.92 -6.82
C ASN A 29 3.73 -55.55 -6.78
N MET A 30 3.05 -54.51 -6.28
CA MET A 30 3.55 -53.14 -6.22
C MET A 30 3.11 -52.50 -4.91
N PRO A 31 3.79 -52.84 -3.79
CA PRO A 31 3.46 -52.28 -2.49
C PRO A 31 3.70 -50.77 -2.49
N VAL A 32 2.72 -50.02 -1.97
CA VAL A 32 2.81 -48.56 -1.82
C VAL A 32 2.74 -48.22 -0.33
N SER A 33 3.72 -47.44 0.10
CA SER A 33 3.75 -46.81 1.43
C SER A 33 3.08 -45.45 1.37
N PHE A 34 2.40 -45.06 2.45
CA PHE A 34 1.69 -43.80 2.54
C PHE A 34 1.96 -43.11 3.88
N ILE A 35 2.20 -41.80 3.83
CA ILE A 35 2.29 -40.94 5.00
C ILE A 35 1.34 -39.76 4.81
N GLY A 36 0.36 -39.61 5.69
CA GLY A 36 -0.53 -38.46 5.74
C GLY A 36 -0.38 -37.71 7.05
N VAL A 37 -0.05 -36.43 7.00
CA VAL A 37 0.04 -35.55 8.18
C VAL A 37 -1.01 -34.44 8.12
N PRO A 38 -1.59 -34.02 9.25
CA PRO A 38 -2.54 -32.91 9.26
C PRO A 38 -1.84 -31.56 9.12
N ILE A 39 -2.37 -30.67 8.28
CA ILE A 39 -2.01 -29.26 8.25
C ILE A 39 -2.92 -28.54 9.24
N ARG A 40 -2.33 -27.90 10.26
CA ARG A 40 -3.07 -27.25 11.35
C ARG A 40 -2.93 -25.74 11.32
N ILE A 41 -4.03 -25.06 11.59
CA ILE A 41 -4.05 -23.63 11.93
C ILE A 41 -4.79 -23.53 13.27
N ASP A 42 -4.05 -23.19 14.33
CA ASP A 42 -4.55 -23.16 15.71
C ASP A 42 -5.10 -24.55 16.15
N PRO A 43 -6.22 -24.72 16.90
CA PRO A 43 -6.69 -26.07 17.27
C PRO A 43 -7.42 -26.79 16.13
N LYS A 44 -7.42 -26.25 14.91
CA LYS A 44 -8.22 -26.77 13.79
C LYS A 44 -7.33 -27.35 12.70
N VAL A 45 -7.64 -28.57 12.28
CA VAL A 45 -7.09 -29.17 11.06
C VAL A 45 -7.75 -28.51 9.85
N VAL A 46 -6.94 -27.92 8.97
CA VAL A 46 -7.41 -27.21 7.78
C VAL A 46 -7.17 -27.98 6.49
N GLY A 47 -6.35 -29.03 6.54
CA GLY A 47 -6.03 -29.89 5.40
C GLY A 47 -5.11 -31.02 5.81
N THR A 48 -4.61 -31.76 4.82
CA THR A 48 -3.62 -32.82 5.01
C THR A 48 -2.52 -32.69 3.97
N LEU A 49 -1.30 -33.06 4.35
CA LEU A 49 -0.16 -33.22 3.46
C LEU A 49 0.14 -34.71 3.37
N THR A 50 0.14 -35.26 2.16
CA THR A 50 0.31 -36.69 1.92
C THR A 50 1.55 -36.94 1.08
N LEU A 51 2.20 -38.07 1.33
CA LEU A 51 3.31 -38.59 0.55
C LEU A 51 3.12 -40.09 0.36
N ASP A 52 3.01 -40.51 -0.88
CA ASP A 52 2.94 -41.91 -1.32
C ASP A 52 4.24 -42.30 -2.02
N ARG A 53 4.72 -43.52 -1.75
CA ARG A 53 5.94 -44.06 -2.35
C ARG A 53 5.76 -45.53 -2.67
N VAL A 54 6.00 -45.88 -3.93
CA VAL A 54 6.17 -47.26 -4.38
C VAL A 54 7.42 -47.85 -3.73
N CYS A 55 7.26 -48.97 -3.04
CA CYS A 55 8.35 -49.63 -2.34
C CYS A 55 9.13 -50.54 -3.30
N ASP A 56 10.45 -50.38 -3.31
CA ASP A 56 11.40 -51.25 -4.02
C ASP A 56 12.27 -51.96 -2.97
N GLU A 57 12.65 -53.22 -3.20
CA GLU A 57 13.30 -54.12 -2.21
C GLU A 57 14.63 -53.55 -1.65
N ARG A 58 15.19 -52.52 -2.28
CA ARG A 58 16.45 -51.85 -1.91
C ARG A 58 16.28 -50.63 -1.01
N SER A 59 15.04 -50.20 -0.75
CA SER A 59 14.76 -48.98 0.01
C SER A 59 14.57 -49.29 1.50
N SER A 60 15.51 -48.84 2.35
CA SER A 60 15.27 -48.81 3.80
C SER A 60 14.29 -47.69 4.11
N LEU A 61 13.01 -48.06 4.28
CA LEU A 61 11.93 -47.11 4.57
C LEU A 61 12.08 -46.58 6.01
N ARG A 62 12.61 -45.36 6.15
CA ARG A 62 12.62 -44.64 7.44
C ARG A 62 11.33 -43.82 7.60
N LEU A 63 10.18 -44.49 7.59
CA LEU A 63 8.86 -43.84 7.62
C LEU A 63 8.67 -42.92 8.82
N ASP A 64 9.25 -43.27 9.97
CA ASP A 64 9.24 -42.42 11.16
C ASP A 64 9.95 -41.08 10.95
N TYR A 65 11.07 -41.07 10.20
CA TYR A 65 11.79 -39.84 9.88
C TYR A 65 10.99 -38.98 8.92
N ASP A 66 10.45 -39.60 7.87
CA ASP A 66 9.66 -38.92 6.85
C ASP A 66 8.37 -38.34 7.44
N ALA A 67 7.70 -39.06 8.35
CA ALA A 67 6.52 -38.56 9.06
C ALA A 67 6.83 -37.35 9.95
N ARG A 68 7.98 -37.36 10.65
CA ARG A 68 8.44 -36.20 11.44
C ARG A 68 8.77 -35.01 10.54
N LEU A 69 9.45 -35.24 9.43
CA LEU A 69 9.78 -34.21 8.45
C LEU A 69 8.52 -33.57 7.86
N LEU A 70 7.60 -34.40 7.37
CA LEU A 70 6.31 -33.96 6.82
C LEU A 70 5.50 -33.20 7.87
N THR A 71 5.53 -33.63 9.14
CA THR A 71 4.87 -32.91 10.23
C THR A 71 5.46 -31.50 10.42
N MET A 72 6.79 -31.36 10.35
CA MET A 72 7.43 -30.03 10.42
C MET A 72 7.02 -29.15 9.23
N ILE A 73 7.00 -29.71 8.02
CA ILE A 73 6.56 -28.99 6.81
C ILE A 73 5.09 -28.58 6.93
N ALA A 74 4.20 -29.47 7.35
CA ALA A 74 2.77 -29.20 7.52
C ALA A 74 2.51 -28.09 8.54
N ASN A 75 3.30 -28.03 9.62
CA ASN A 75 3.24 -26.93 10.59
C ASN A 75 3.67 -25.59 9.96
N LEU A 76 4.74 -25.56 9.18
CA LEU A 76 5.20 -24.34 8.47
C LEU A 76 4.17 -23.85 7.45
N VAL A 77 3.55 -24.78 6.71
CA VAL A 77 2.45 -24.47 5.78
C VAL A 77 1.28 -23.86 6.55
N GLY A 78 0.88 -24.47 7.68
CA GLY A 78 -0.15 -23.94 8.56
C GLY A 78 0.13 -22.52 9.05
N GLN A 79 1.35 -22.26 9.54
CA GLN A 79 1.78 -20.93 9.97
C GLN A 79 1.74 -19.90 8.83
N THR A 80 2.19 -20.29 7.64
CA THR A 80 2.21 -19.41 6.46
C THR A 80 0.79 -19.03 6.04
N VAL A 81 -0.13 -20.00 6.00
CA VAL A 81 -1.55 -19.74 5.67
C VAL A 81 -2.19 -18.84 6.74
N ARG A 82 -1.86 -19.02 8.02
CA ARG A 82 -2.31 -18.12 9.10
C ARG A 82 -1.84 -16.69 8.89
N LEU A 83 -0.55 -16.49 8.60
CA LEU A 83 0.02 -15.17 8.33
C LEU A 83 -0.69 -14.51 7.14
N HIS A 84 -0.84 -15.23 6.03
CA HIS A 84 -1.50 -14.69 4.85
C HIS A 84 -2.96 -14.30 5.12
N ARG A 85 -3.69 -15.07 5.93
CA ARG A 85 -5.09 -14.75 6.31
C ARG A 85 -5.20 -13.51 7.19
N LEU A 86 -4.25 -13.30 8.10
CA LEU A 86 -4.20 -12.08 8.92
C LEU A 86 -3.99 -10.83 8.05
N PHE A 87 -3.05 -10.88 7.11
CA PHE A 87 -2.78 -9.73 6.22
C PHE A 87 -3.87 -9.47 5.17
N ALA A 88 -4.51 -10.53 4.64
CA ALA A 88 -5.57 -10.37 3.65
C ALA A 88 -6.81 -9.68 4.25
N CYS A 89 -7.22 -10.08 5.45
CA CYS A 89 -8.40 -9.49 6.12
C CYS A 89 -8.16 -8.03 6.53
N ASP A 90 -6.96 -7.70 7.02
CA ASP A 90 -6.63 -6.33 7.42
C ASP A 90 -6.56 -5.39 6.22
N ARG A 91 -5.99 -5.85 5.09
CA ARG A 91 -5.87 -5.01 3.90
C ARG A 91 -7.23 -4.64 3.30
N GLU A 92 -8.18 -5.57 3.29
CA GLU A 92 -9.54 -5.30 2.82
C GLU A 92 -10.28 -4.33 3.74
N ARG A 93 -10.21 -4.52 5.06
CA ARG A 93 -10.85 -3.61 6.03
C ARG A 93 -10.30 -2.19 5.94
N LEU A 94 -8.97 -2.06 5.88
CA LEU A 94 -8.30 -0.75 5.75
C LEU A 94 -8.66 -0.05 4.43
N MET A 95 -8.84 -0.80 3.34
CA MET A 95 -9.24 -0.21 2.05
C MET A 95 -10.68 0.30 2.07
N VAL A 96 -11.62 -0.44 2.66
CA VAL A 96 -13.02 -0.01 2.79
C VAL A 96 -13.14 1.22 3.70
N GLU A 97 -12.42 1.24 4.82
CA GLU A 97 -12.44 2.38 5.74
C GLU A 97 -11.79 3.63 5.13
N LYS A 98 -10.68 3.46 4.41
CA LYS A 98 -10.04 4.55 3.65
C LYS A 98 -10.98 5.12 2.59
N ASP A 99 -11.67 4.28 1.83
CA ASP A 99 -12.60 4.74 0.80
C ASP A 99 -13.79 5.49 1.41
N ARG A 100 -14.31 5.00 2.55
CA ARG A 100 -15.36 5.69 3.32
C ARG A 100 -14.91 7.06 3.83
N LEU A 101 -13.72 7.16 4.41
CA LEU A 101 -13.17 8.43 4.89
C LEU A 101 -12.90 9.40 3.73
N GLN A 102 -12.38 8.91 2.59
CA GLN A 102 -12.18 9.73 1.40
C GLN A 102 -13.51 10.25 0.83
N LYS A 103 -14.57 9.43 0.81
CA LYS A 103 -15.91 9.87 0.43
C LYS A 103 -16.47 10.92 1.38
N GLN A 104 -16.35 10.73 2.70
CA GLN A 104 -16.78 11.73 3.68
C GLN A 104 -16.03 13.06 3.54
N LEU A 105 -14.72 13.04 3.30
CA LEU A 105 -13.95 14.26 3.02
C LEU A 105 -14.37 14.94 1.71
N PHE A 106 -14.74 14.16 0.70
CA PHE A 106 -15.23 14.68 -0.57
C PHE A 106 -16.62 15.31 -0.43
N GLU A 107 -17.52 14.69 0.34
CA GLU A 107 -18.87 15.20 0.62
C GLU A 107 -18.84 16.44 1.52
N PHE A 108 -18.01 16.48 2.58
CA PHE A 108 -17.84 17.67 3.42
C PHE A 108 -17.20 18.85 2.67
N ARG A 109 -16.44 18.60 1.60
CA ARG A 109 -15.92 19.66 0.73
C ARG A 109 -16.99 20.28 -0.18
N GLN A 110 -18.15 19.64 -0.38
CA GLN A 110 -19.09 20.05 -1.42
C GLN A 110 -20.23 21.03 -1.08
N PRO A 111 -20.47 21.52 0.15
CA PRO A 111 -21.39 22.66 0.35
C PRO A 111 -20.71 23.98 0.77
N VAL A 112 -19.38 24.13 0.60
CA VAL A 112 -18.72 25.45 0.77
C VAL A 112 -18.43 26.13 -0.59
N ARG A 113 -19.10 25.69 -1.66
CA ARG A 113 -18.94 26.27 -3.00
C ARG A 113 -19.80 27.51 -3.29
N GLU A 114 -20.60 28.00 -2.36
CA GLU A 114 -21.49 29.15 -2.62
C GLU A 114 -21.12 30.48 -1.95
N ARG A 115 -19.96 30.59 -1.31
CA ARG A 115 -19.43 31.92 -0.94
C ARG A 115 -18.03 32.07 -1.49
N LYS A 116 -17.91 32.78 -2.62
CA LYS A 116 -16.69 33.35 -3.22
C LYS A 116 -15.45 33.28 -2.31
N LYS A 117 -14.85 32.10 -2.17
CA LYS A 117 -13.47 31.93 -1.73
C LYS A 117 -12.73 31.71 -3.02
N VAL A 118 -12.29 32.80 -3.65
CA VAL A 118 -11.22 32.69 -4.64
C VAL A 118 -10.00 32.29 -3.80
N PRO A 119 -9.58 31.01 -3.80
CA PRO A 119 -8.38 30.64 -3.09
C PRO A 119 -7.26 31.19 -3.95
N VAL A 120 -6.70 32.31 -3.54
CA VAL A 120 -5.44 32.80 -4.11
C VAL A 120 -4.33 31.90 -3.55
N HIS A 121 -4.26 30.71 -4.14
CA HIS A 121 -3.12 29.81 -4.30
C HIS A 121 -2.10 29.81 -3.15
N GLY A 122 -2.56 29.44 -1.95
CA GLY A 122 -1.71 29.21 -0.78
C GLY A 122 -1.86 30.24 0.35
N ILE A 123 -2.63 31.31 0.14
CA ILE A 123 -2.97 32.26 1.21
C ILE A 123 -4.24 31.78 1.91
N ILE A 124 -4.12 31.39 3.19
CA ILE A 124 -5.23 30.92 4.03
C ILE A 124 -5.54 31.98 5.09
N GLY A 125 -6.77 32.48 5.11
CA GLY A 125 -7.28 33.38 6.14
C GLY A 125 -8.55 34.11 5.70
N ASP A 126 -9.29 34.64 6.67
CA ASP A 126 -10.58 35.31 6.46
C ASP A 126 -10.65 36.73 7.10
N SER A 127 -9.50 37.30 7.47
CA SER A 127 -9.46 38.63 8.10
C SER A 127 -9.80 39.76 7.11
N PRO A 128 -10.40 40.88 7.57
CA PRO A 128 -10.72 42.02 6.71
C PRO A 128 -9.50 42.60 5.99
N ALA A 129 -8.34 42.67 6.68
CA ALA A 129 -7.08 43.13 6.10
C ALA A 129 -6.60 42.23 4.95
N LEU A 130 -6.76 40.90 5.10
CA LEU A 130 -6.38 39.95 4.07
C LEU A 130 -7.29 40.05 2.84
N ARG A 131 -8.61 40.25 3.03
CA ARG A 131 -9.54 40.50 1.92
C ARG A 131 -9.15 41.76 1.13
N GLY A 132 -8.86 42.86 1.84
CA GLY A 132 -8.39 44.09 1.20
C GLY A 132 -7.07 43.91 0.44
N LEU A 133 -6.16 43.06 0.94
CA LEU A 133 -4.94 42.70 0.22
C LEU A 133 -5.25 41.90 -1.06
N LEU A 134 -6.13 40.91 -1.00
CA LEU A 134 -6.52 40.10 -2.16
C LEU A 134 -7.21 40.95 -3.25
N GLU A 135 -8.04 41.92 -2.86
CA GLU A 135 -8.64 42.87 -3.79
C GLU A 135 -7.58 43.72 -4.50
N LYS A 136 -6.58 44.23 -3.76
CA LYS A 136 -5.45 44.96 -4.35
C LYS A 136 -4.64 44.09 -5.31
N ILE A 137 -4.39 42.83 -4.96
CA ILE A 137 -3.73 41.86 -5.84
C ILE A 137 -4.51 41.70 -7.15
N ALA A 138 -5.84 41.55 -7.08
CA ALA A 138 -6.68 41.38 -8.27
C ALA A 138 -6.68 42.60 -9.20
N VAL A 139 -6.51 43.81 -8.65
CA VAL A 139 -6.36 45.05 -9.43
C VAL A 139 -4.97 45.12 -10.07
N VAL A 140 -3.92 44.93 -9.27
CA VAL A 140 -2.53 45.06 -9.73
C VAL A 140 -2.12 43.96 -10.69
N ALA A 141 -2.62 42.73 -10.52
CA ALA A 141 -2.30 41.62 -11.41
C ALA A 141 -2.79 41.82 -12.86
N LYS A 142 -3.79 42.67 -13.07
CA LYS A 142 -4.26 43.04 -14.41
C LYS A 142 -3.38 44.10 -15.07
N SER A 143 -2.55 44.81 -14.31
CA SER A 143 -1.64 45.82 -14.84
C SER A 143 -0.29 45.21 -15.20
N ASN A 144 0.43 45.86 -16.12
CA ASN A 144 1.78 45.47 -16.51
C ASN A 144 2.87 46.19 -15.69
N SER A 145 2.52 46.83 -14.58
CA SER A 145 3.42 47.67 -13.78
C SER A 145 4.33 46.85 -12.85
N THR A 146 5.45 47.44 -12.46
CA THR A 146 6.35 46.90 -11.43
C THR A 146 5.68 46.97 -10.05
N VAL A 147 5.77 45.89 -9.27
CA VAL A 147 5.15 45.80 -7.94
C VAL A 147 6.21 45.65 -6.86
N LEU A 148 6.22 46.57 -5.89
CA LEU A 148 7.07 46.50 -4.71
C LEU A 148 6.28 45.97 -3.51
N LEU A 149 6.67 44.81 -3.00
CA LEU A 149 6.07 44.22 -1.80
C LEU A 149 6.87 44.59 -0.56
N ARG A 150 6.23 45.30 0.38
CA ARG A 150 6.83 45.71 1.66
C ARG A 150 6.23 44.91 2.81
N GLY A 151 7.03 44.72 3.87
CA GLY A 151 6.62 44.02 5.08
C GLY A 151 7.83 43.45 5.82
N GLU A 152 7.63 43.01 7.05
CA GLU A 152 8.67 42.39 7.88
C GLU A 152 9.09 41.02 7.34
N SER A 153 10.29 40.56 7.71
CA SER A 153 10.75 39.22 7.32
C SER A 153 9.77 38.14 7.79
N GLY A 154 9.53 37.10 6.98
CA GLY A 154 8.62 36.00 7.33
C GLY A 154 7.12 36.26 7.13
N THR A 155 6.69 37.47 6.74
CA THR A 155 5.25 37.81 6.53
C THR A 155 4.62 37.24 5.25
N GLY A 156 5.29 36.30 4.57
CA GLY A 156 4.73 35.63 3.39
C GLY A 156 4.71 36.49 2.11
N LYS A 157 5.58 37.50 1.99
CA LYS A 157 5.70 38.33 0.77
C LYS A 157 5.89 37.50 -0.52
N GLU A 158 6.55 36.35 -0.44
CA GLU A 158 6.69 35.44 -1.58
C GLU A 158 5.35 34.84 -2.04
N LEU A 159 4.45 34.52 -1.10
CA LEU A 159 3.12 34.03 -1.42
C LEU A 159 2.30 35.12 -2.12
N VAL A 160 2.45 36.37 -1.70
CA VAL A 160 1.83 37.54 -2.33
C VAL A 160 2.39 37.77 -3.74
N ALA A 161 3.70 37.64 -3.94
CA ALA A 161 4.31 37.77 -5.27
C ALA A 161 3.80 36.69 -6.24
N LYS A 162 3.73 35.45 -5.76
CA LYS A 162 3.20 34.32 -6.53
C LYS A 162 1.72 34.51 -6.88
N ALA A 163 0.92 34.97 -5.91
CA ALA A 163 -0.48 35.31 -6.09
C ALA A 163 -0.71 36.35 -7.19
N ILE A 164 0.12 37.39 -7.24
CA ILE A 164 0.06 38.41 -8.30
C ILE A 164 0.39 37.79 -9.66
N HIS A 165 1.45 36.98 -9.75
CA HIS A 165 1.85 36.32 -10.99
C HIS A 165 0.75 35.42 -11.56
N GLU A 166 0.19 34.54 -10.73
CA GLU A 166 -0.85 33.59 -11.14
C GLU A 166 -2.19 34.27 -11.47
N SER A 167 -2.46 35.45 -10.89
CA SER A 167 -3.67 36.24 -11.18
C SER A 167 -3.50 37.17 -12.40
N SER A 168 -2.32 37.20 -13.02
CA SER A 168 -1.98 38.11 -14.11
C SER A 168 -2.03 37.45 -15.49
N SER A 169 -1.91 38.25 -16.55
CA SER A 169 -1.68 37.74 -17.92
C SER A 169 -0.39 36.92 -18.06
N ARG A 170 0.54 37.02 -17.09
CA ARG A 170 1.83 36.31 -17.06
C ARG A 170 1.74 34.95 -16.41
N ALA A 171 0.58 34.51 -15.91
CA ALA A 171 0.40 33.25 -15.19
C ALA A 171 0.92 32.00 -15.95
N LYS A 172 0.90 32.03 -17.29
CA LYS A 172 1.40 30.94 -18.15
C LYS A 172 2.93 30.97 -18.37
N ARG A 173 3.61 32.03 -17.95
CA ARG A 173 5.06 32.20 -18.08
C ARG A 173 5.76 31.74 -16.79
N PRO A 174 7.06 31.36 -16.87
CA PRO A 174 7.81 30.95 -15.67
C PRO A 174 7.86 32.08 -14.63
N PHE A 175 7.70 31.70 -13.35
CA PHE A 175 7.89 32.59 -12.21
C PHE A 175 9.29 32.39 -11.66
N ILE A 176 10.17 33.36 -11.89
CA ILE A 176 11.58 33.30 -11.49
C ILE A 176 11.76 34.09 -10.19
N LYS A 177 12.26 33.43 -9.15
CA LYS A 177 12.64 34.07 -7.88
C LYS A 177 14.14 34.36 -7.91
N LEU A 178 14.52 35.58 -7.60
CA LEU A 178 15.91 36.00 -7.53
C LEU A 178 16.19 36.64 -6.16
N ASN A 179 17.24 36.19 -5.49
CA ASN A 179 17.66 36.78 -4.23
C ASN A 179 18.66 37.92 -4.49
N CYS A 180 18.17 39.16 -4.46
CA CYS A 180 19.00 40.34 -4.72
C CYS A 180 20.10 40.57 -3.67
N ALA A 181 19.99 40.01 -2.46
CA ALA A 181 21.05 40.12 -1.45
C ALA A 181 22.29 39.26 -1.78
N ALA A 182 22.19 38.35 -2.76
CA ALA A 182 23.27 37.48 -3.18
C ALA A 182 23.96 37.94 -4.48
N LEU A 183 23.59 39.11 -5.03
CA LEU A 183 24.12 39.63 -6.30
C LEU A 183 25.02 40.86 -6.05
N PRO A 184 26.14 41.00 -6.81
CA PRO A 184 26.95 42.23 -6.79
C PRO A 184 26.13 43.45 -7.26
N GLU A 185 26.31 44.60 -6.59
CA GLU A 185 25.56 45.84 -6.85
C GLU A 185 25.61 46.28 -8.32
N THR A 186 26.75 46.08 -8.99
CA THR A 186 26.96 46.43 -10.40
C THR A 186 26.07 45.65 -11.38
N VAL A 187 25.64 44.43 -11.01
CA VAL A 187 24.77 43.58 -11.84
C VAL A 187 23.30 43.89 -11.61
N LEU A 188 22.94 44.39 -10.43
CA LEU A 188 21.56 44.74 -10.08
C LEU A 188 21.03 45.90 -10.91
N GLU A 189 21.80 46.98 -11.05
CA GLU A 189 21.37 48.16 -11.80
C GLU A 189 21.31 47.89 -13.31
N SER A 190 22.39 47.32 -13.85
CA SER A 190 22.62 47.19 -15.30
C SER A 190 21.69 46.19 -16.03
N GLU A 191 21.18 45.16 -15.34
CA GLU A 191 20.43 44.05 -15.98
C GLU A 191 18.97 43.94 -15.51
N LEU A 192 18.64 44.34 -14.27
CA LEU A 192 17.33 44.09 -13.67
C LEU A 192 16.43 45.31 -13.59
N PHE A 193 17.01 46.51 -13.55
CA PHE A 193 16.27 47.77 -13.46
C PHE A 193 16.42 48.66 -14.70
N GLY A 194 17.50 48.45 -15.47
CA GLY A 194 17.79 49.17 -16.71
C GLY A 194 18.52 50.47 -16.44
#